data_AF-A0A933XY14-F1
#
_entry.id   AF-A0A933XY14-F1
#
_cell.length_a   1.000
_cell.length_b   1.000
_cell.length_c   1.000
_cell.angle_alpha   90.00
_cell.angle_beta   90.00
_cell.angle_gamma   90.00
#
_symmetry.space_group_name_H-M   'P 1'
#
loop_
_entity.id
_entity.type
_entity.pdbx_description
1 polymer ?
#
loop_
_entity_poly.entity_id
_entity_poly.type
_entity_poly.pdbx_seq_one_letter_code
_entity_poly.pdbx_strand_id
1 'polypeptide(L)'
;MTTIVRRSLAVLCSLAVGANERAFAAQSPAEDAQKQLELGEARARDGRFGDARAVYERLAAKYPETPAGSEAAERAKPSAFLGWSDVLCHGPSSNRIDVVLMADGYELGHMDSFVDLAADVPELFARQATLREYYSYFNFLRADLVSADSGVDGFGRDYDTALGARTLGTIAGHVGVDSKLVFGALAKVPDAERLAIVFVKNGVLGTGGGGIATIGGREVRTIVHEFGHAFGGLSDEYDTQTRPVANDARDGINVSASEDEMQVPWAHWLAAKHPGVGVYEGALGRARGAWRPTSTGCVMASDERFCVVCQEALVLAIYARVDPIESETPPAALGDAHEYLKLEREPITLTVEVLKPASHPLEVKWWVLPDELPSEGSKAPQGRPAPKPSTKSGNRTRRGKLPTITATPRSTVRGNSSGSHKFVVSRKDLEPGRYRVICRVKDTTELRGEKFPWVLKDERGLLESERVWWVEVTGAR
;
A
#
# COMPACT_ATOMS: atom_id res chain seq x y z
N MET A 1 19.91 50.47 42.46
CA MET A 1 19.34 51.10 43.65
C MET A 1 17.87 51.40 43.37
N THR A 2 17.00 50.93 44.26
CA THR A 2 15.66 51.49 44.56
C THR A 2 14.49 51.14 43.64
N THR A 3 13.75 50.14 44.13
CA THR A 3 12.33 49.81 43.96
C THR A 3 11.39 51.02 43.99
N ILE A 4 10.35 51.04 43.15
CA ILE A 4 9.14 51.84 43.42
C ILE A 4 7.89 50.96 43.25
N VAL A 5 7.23 50.80 44.40
CA VAL A 5 5.90 50.24 44.63
C VAL A 5 4.84 51.24 44.17
N ARG A 6 3.75 50.77 43.54
CA ARG A 6 2.50 51.53 43.45
C ARG A 6 1.35 50.77 44.11
N ARG A 7 0.79 51.43 45.13
CA ARG A 7 -0.41 51.09 45.90
C ARG A 7 -1.66 51.36 45.05
N SER A 8 -2.65 50.47 45.15
CA SER A 8 -4.04 50.74 44.78
C SER A 8 -4.89 50.79 46.04
N LEU A 9 -5.74 51.81 46.13
CA LEU A 9 -6.69 52.08 47.22
C LEU A 9 -8.04 51.41 46.89
N ALA A 10 -8.67 50.85 47.92
CA ALA A 10 -9.96 50.14 47.90
C ALA A 10 -11.17 51.08 47.81
N VAL A 11 -12.36 50.55 47.47
CA VAL A 11 -13.57 50.49 48.35
C VAL A 11 -14.64 49.57 47.71
N LEU A 12 -15.30 48.81 48.58
CA LEU A 12 -16.29 47.73 48.39
C LEU A 12 -17.60 48.15 47.69
N CYS A 13 -18.28 47.18 47.06
CA CYS A 13 -19.72 47.02 47.26
C CYS A 13 -20.21 45.58 46.99
N SER A 14 -20.81 45.00 48.03
CA SER A 14 -21.92 44.03 48.07
C SER A 14 -21.80 42.64 47.46
N LEU A 15 -21.83 41.66 48.38
CA LEU A 15 -22.08 40.24 48.18
C LEU A 15 -23.50 39.99 47.62
N ALA A 16 -23.57 39.39 46.44
CA ALA A 16 -24.68 38.54 46.05
C ALA A 16 -24.13 37.13 45.81
N VAL A 17 -24.43 36.22 46.74
CA VAL A 17 -24.13 34.79 46.61
C VAL A 17 -25.09 34.23 45.56
N GLY A 18 -24.66 34.25 44.30
CA GLY A 18 -25.20 33.39 43.26
C GLY A 18 -24.50 32.04 43.37
N ALA A 19 -25.22 31.01 43.81
CA ALA A 19 -24.76 29.63 43.76
C ALA A 19 -24.40 29.28 42.30
N ASN A 20 -23.12 29.30 41.99
CA ASN A 20 -22.61 28.80 40.72
C ASN A 20 -22.52 27.28 40.87
N GLU A 21 -23.66 26.61 40.73
CA GLU A 21 -23.69 25.18 40.42
C GLU A 21 -22.92 24.99 39.11
N ARG A 22 -21.65 24.60 39.21
CA ARG A 22 -20.98 23.90 38.13
C ARG A 22 -21.74 22.60 37.93
N ALA A 23 -22.74 22.63 37.05
CA ALA A 23 -23.31 21.43 36.48
C ALA A 23 -22.17 20.68 35.79
N PHE A 24 -21.63 19.66 36.45
CA PHE A 24 -21.01 18.54 35.75
C PHE A 24 -22.13 17.96 34.89
N ALA A 25 -22.21 18.36 33.61
CA ALA A 25 -23.13 17.74 32.68
C ALA A 25 -22.79 16.24 32.68
N ALA A 26 -23.72 15.43 33.18
CA ALA A 26 -23.57 13.98 33.14
C ALA A 26 -23.35 13.59 31.67
N GLN A 27 -22.25 12.90 31.38
CA GLN A 27 -21.97 12.41 30.02
C GLN A 27 -23.15 11.58 29.55
N SER A 28 -23.57 11.80 28.31
CA SER A 28 -24.69 11.05 27.76
C SER A 28 -24.32 9.55 27.70
N PRO A 29 -25.30 8.63 27.82
CA PRO A 29 -25.06 7.20 27.66
C PRO A 29 -24.33 6.85 26.35
N ALA A 30 -24.58 7.59 25.27
CA ALA A 30 -23.89 7.41 23.99
C ALA A 30 -22.41 7.80 24.04
N GLU A 31 -22.06 8.90 24.71
CA GLU A 31 -20.66 9.32 24.88
C GLU A 31 -19.88 8.36 25.79
N ASP A 32 -20.49 7.87 26.87
CA ASP A 32 -19.85 6.85 27.72
C ASP A 32 -19.66 5.53 26.94
N ALA A 33 -20.67 5.09 26.19
CA ALA A 33 -20.57 3.89 25.34
C ALA A 33 -19.43 4.00 24.31
N GLN A 34 -19.31 5.15 23.65
CA GLN A 34 -18.23 5.40 22.70
C GLN A 34 -16.83 5.34 23.36
N LYS A 35 -16.68 5.94 24.55
CA LYS A 35 -15.41 5.86 25.30
C LYS A 35 -15.06 4.45 25.73
N GLN A 36 -16.05 3.63 26.10
CA GLN A 36 -15.81 2.22 26.42
C GLN A 36 -15.38 1.43 25.17
N LEU A 37 -15.93 1.75 23.99
CA LEU A 37 -15.51 1.12 22.74
C LEU A 37 -14.05 1.48 22.42
N GLU A 38 -13.70 2.76 22.51
CA GLU A 38 -12.31 3.24 22.33
C GLU A 38 -11.35 2.62 23.35
N LEU A 39 -11.79 2.39 24.58
CA LEU A 39 -11.00 1.68 25.59
C LEU A 39 -10.75 0.22 25.18
N GLY A 40 -11.77 -0.50 24.71
CA GLY A 40 -11.62 -1.88 24.22
C GLY A 40 -10.68 -1.95 23.02
N GLU A 41 -10.79 -1.00 22.09
CA GLU A 41 -9.90 -0.86 20.93
C GLU A 41 -8.45 -0.61 21.35
N ALA A 42 -8.23 0.25 22.33
CA ALA A 42 -6.91 0.50 22.88
C ALA A 42 -6.33 -0.78 23.52
N ARG A 43 -7.13 -1.57 24.23
CA ARG A 43 -6.68 -2.85 24.81
C ARG A 43 -6.28 -3.86 23.74
N ALA A 44 -7.07 -4.00 22.67
CA ALA A 44 -6.72 -4.86 21.54
C ALA A 44 -5.42 -4.42 20.86
N ARG A 45 -5.26 -3.10 20.63
CA ARG A 45 -4.04 -2.52 20.07
C ARG A 45 -2.79 -2.84 20.92
N ASP A 46 -2.94 -2.79 22.24
CA ASP A 46 -1.88 -3.13 23.19
C ASP A 46 -1.60 -4.65 23.33
N GLY A 47 -2.28 -5.51 22.55
CA GLY A 47 -2.18 -6.97 22.67
C GLY A 47 -2.90 -7.55 23.90
N ARG A 48 -3.67 -6.75 24.63
CA ARG A 48 -4.44 -7.18 25.81
C ARG A 48 -5.81 -7.69 25.38
N PHE A 49 -5.83 -8.77 24.61
CA PHE A 49 -7.04 -9.28 23.96
C PHE A 49 -8.13 -9.73 24.96
N GLY A 50 -7.73 -10.36 26.06
CA GLY A 50 -8.67 -10.73 27.14
C GLY A 50 -9.33 -9.52 27.80
N ASP A 51 -8.55 -8.47 28.08
CA ASP A 51 -9.09 -7.21 28.60
C ASP A 51 -10.04 -6.56 27.59
N ALA A 52 -9.66 -6.53 26.31
CA ALA A 52 -10.47 -5.97 25.23
C ALA A 52 -11.82 -6.67 25.15
N ARG A 53 -11.83 -8.02 25.12
CA ARG A 53 -13.05 -8.83 25.15
C ARG A 53 -13.93 -8.48 26.34
N ALA A 54 -13.35 -8.44 27.54
CA ALA A 54 -14.10 -8.15 28.75
C ALA A 54 -14.69 -6.72 28.75
N VAL A 55 -14.00 -5.75 28.15
CA VAL A 55 -14.55 -4.39 27.93
C VAL A 55 -15.74 -4.45 26.97
N TYR A 56 -15.62 -5.14 25.84
CA TYR A 56 -16.70 -5.27 24.86
C TYR A 56 -17.93 -5.97 25.43
N GLU A 57 -17.77 -7.05 26.19
CA GLU A 57 -18.87 -7.76 26.86
C GLU A 57 -19.63 -6.84 27.82
N ARG A 58 -18.91 -6.09 28.67
CA ARG A 58 -19.51 -5.14 29.60
C ARG A 58 -20.22 -4.00 28.87
N LEU A 59 -19.61 -3.48 27.80
CA LEU A 59 -20.19 -2.42 26.98
C LEU A 59 -21.49 -2.88 26.32
N ALA A 60 -21.48 -4.04 25.66
CA ALA A 60 -22.65 -4.63 25.02
C ALA A 60 -23.80 -4.85 26.02
N ALA A 61 -23.50 -5.32 27.23
CA ALA A 61 -24.51 -5.52 28.27
C ALA A 61 -25.06 -4.20 28.84
N LYS A 62 -24.21 -3.18 28.98
CA LYS A 62 -24.58 -1.89 29.61
C LYS A 62 -25.32 -0.96 28.64
N TYR A 63 -24.98 -0.98 27.35
CA TYR A 63 -25.49 -0.04 26.35
C TYR A 63 -25.95 -0.70 25.04
N PRO A 64 -26.80 -1.75 25.08
CA PRO A 64 -27.13 -2.57 23.89
C PRO A 64 -27.76 -1.78 22.74
N GLU A 65 -28.51 -0.72 23.04
CA GLU A 65 -29.23 0.11 22.05
C GLU A 65 -28.35 1.19 21.39
N THR A 66 -27.09 1.33 21.83
CA THR A 66 -26.17 2.32 21.23
C THR A 66 -25.39 1.69 20.07
N PRO A 67 -24.97 2.48 19.06
CA PRO A 67 -24.09 1.97 18.00
C PRO A 67 -22.82 1.31 18.55
N ALA A 68 -22.22 1.91 19.58
CA ALA A 68 -21.03 1.38 20.24
C ALA A 68 -21.29 0.05 20.97
N GLY A 69 -22.44 -0.10 21.63
CA GLY A 69 -22.84 -1.35 22.26
C GLY A 69 -23.14 -2.46 21.26
N SER A 70 -23.76 -2.13 20.13
CA SER A 70 -23.99 -3.09 19.03
C SER A 70 -22.68 -3.55 18.41
N GLU A 71 -21.73 -2.63 18.14
CA GLU A 71 -20.39 -3.00 17.67
C GLU A 71 -19.67 -3.87 18.72
N ALA A 72 -19.73 -3.50 20.00
CA ALA A 72 -19.13 -4.28 21.08
C ALA A 72 -19.73 -5.69 21.19
N ALA A 73 -21.03 -5.87 20.93
CA ALA A 73 -21.66 -7.18 20.90
C ALA A 73 -21.07 -8.06 19.79
N GLU A 74 -20.86 -7.51 18.59
CA GLU A 74 -20.16 -8.19 17.49
C GLU A 74 -18.72 -8.53 17.87
N ARG A 75 -18.00 -7.60 18.50
CA ARG A 75 -16.63 -7.80 19.00
C ARG A 75 -16.53 -8.65 20.26
N ALA A 76 -17.65 -9.09 20.83
CA ALA A 76 -17.71 -9.99 22.00
C ALA A 76 -18.04 -11.44 21.61
N LYS A 77 -18.40 -11.71 20.35
CA LYS A 77 -18.70 -13.08 19.86
C LYS A 77 -17.48 -14.01 19.95
N PRO A 78 -17.66 -15.32 20.19
CA PRO A 78 -16.56 -16.29 20.28
C PRO A 78 -15.52 -16.15 19.16
N SER A 79 -15.97 -16.20 17.90
CA SER A 79 -15.20 -15.75 16.74
C SER A 79 -15.49 -14.29 16.41
N ALA A 80 -14.49 -13.41 16.46
CA ALA A 80 -14.69 -11.97 16.25
C ALA A 80 -13.42 -11.21 15.86
N PHE A 81 -13.63 -10.03 15.28
CA PHE A 81 -12.61 -8.99 15.16
C PHE A 81 -12.55 -8.20 16.47
N LEU A 82 -11.39 -8.16 17.12
CA LEU A 82 -11.18 -7.44 18.38
C LEU A 82 -10.61 -6.04 18.16
N GLY A 83 -9.88 -5.81 17.07
CA GLY A 83 -9.20 -4.55 16.81
C GLY A 83 -8.09 -4.73 15.78
N TRP A 84 -7.25 -3.72 15.66
CA TRP A 84 -6.08 -3.73 14.79
C TRP A 84 -4.97 -2.87 15.39
N SER A 85 -3.74 -3.10 14.93
CA SER A 85 -2.57 -2.30 15.30
C SER A 85 -1.57 -2.26 14.15
N ASP A 86 -0.78 -1.20 14.09
CA ASP A 86 0.45 -1.21 13.31
C ASP A 86 1.42 -2.26 13.86
N VAL A 87 2.06 -2.98 12.94
CA VAL A 87 3.26 -3.78 13.20
C VAL A 87 4.48 -2.96 12.80
N LEU A 88 4.43 -2.32 11.62
CA LEU A 88 5.45 -1.41 11.13
C LEU A 88 4.81 -0.39 10.18
N CYS A 89 5.00 0.90 10.46
CA CYS A 89 4.50 1.99 9.64
C CYS A 89 5.67 2.82 9.07
N HIS A 90 5.83 2.81 7.75
CA HIS A 90 6.83 3.59 7.02
C HIS A 90 6.29 4.92 6.47
N GLY A 91 4.98 5.13 6.51
CA GLY A 91 4.34 6.33 6.01
C GLY A 91 2.83 6.20 5.94
N PRO A 92 2.12 7.24 5.46
CA PRO A 92 0.68 7.21 5.37
C PRO A 92 0.21 6.11 4.41
N SER A 93 -0.84 5.36 4.78
CA SER A 93 -1.50 4.37 3.92
C SER A 93 -1.95 4.94 2.57
N SER A 94 -2.19 6.26 2.51
CA SER A 94 -2.46 6.97 1.27
C SER A 94 -1.26 7.06 0.31
N ASN A 95 -0.10 6.50 0.63
CA ASN A 95 1.00 6.34 -0.33
C ASN A 95 1.90 5.13 0.03
N ARG A 96 1.31 4.11 0.66
CA ARG A 96 1.98 2.87 1.03
C ARG A 96 1.08 1.69 0.69
N ILE A 97 1.69 0.52 0.57
CA ILE A 97 0.98 -0.73 0.41
C ILE A 97 0.78 -1.32 1.80
N ASP A 98 -0.46 -1.28 2.26
CA ASP A 98 -0.82 -1.86 3.55
C ASP A 98 -0.96 -3.38 3.42
N VAL A 99 -0.03 -4.12 4.01
CA VAL A 99 -0.09 -5.59 4.13
C VAL A 99 -0.73 -5.93 5.47
N VAL A 100 -2.00 -6.35 5.45
CA VAL A 100 -2.72 -6.69 6.68
C VAL A 100 -2.52 -8.16 7.04
N LEU A 101 -1.94 -8.40 8.20
CA LEU A 101 -1.66 -9.71 8.76
C LEU A 101 -2.87 -10.14 9.59
N MET A 102 -3.36 -11.35 9.34
CA MET A 102 -4.56 -11.90 9.94
C MET A 102 -4.29 -13.31 10.45
N ALA A 103 -5.09 -13.75 11.41
CA ALA A 103 -5.06 -15.11 11.92
C ALA A 103 -6.44 -15.75 11.77
N ASP A 104 -6.43 -17.08 11.57
CA ASP A 104 -7.61 -17.91 11.68
C ASP A 104 -7.32 -19.20 12.46
N GLY A 105 -8.27 -19.65 13.27
CA GLY A 105 -8.09 -20.76 14.21
C GLY A 105 -7.27 -20.41 15.46
N TYR A 106 -7.00 -19.13 15.72
CA TYR A 106 -6.33 -18.68 16.94
C TYR A 106 -7.36 -18.28 18.00
N GLU A 107 -7.49 -19.11 19.02
CA GLU A 107 -8.31 -18.80 20.21
C GLU A 107 -7.69 -17.66 21.03
N LEU A 108 -8.49 -17.08 21.93
CA LEU A 108 -8.09 -15.90 22.71
C LEU A 108 -6.76 -16.09 23.46
N GLY A 109 -6.53 -17.27 24.04
CA GLY A 109 -5.29 -17.61 24.75
C GLY A 109 -4.08 -17.88 23.85
N HIS A 110 -4.27 -17.88 22.53
CA HIS A 110 -3.23 -18.13 21.53
C HIS A 110 -2.89 -16.89 20.69
N MET A 111 -3.54 -15.75 20.94
CA MET A 111 -3.34 -14.53 20.15
C MET A 111 -1.92 -13.97 20.24
N ASP A 112 -1.21 -14.16 21.36
CA ASP A 112 0.21 -13.78 21.48
C ASP A 112 1.08 -14.50 20.43
N SER A 113 0.77 -15.78 20.16
CA SER A 113 1.48 -16.55 19.11
C SER A 113 1.24 -16.01 17.70
N PHE A 114 0.08 -15.38 17.46
CA PHE A 114 -0.21 -14.69 16.22
C PHE A 114 0.52 -13.34 16.16
N VAL A 115 0.54 -12.58 17.26
CA VAL A 115 1.26 -11.30 17.32
C VAL A 115 2.75 -11.50 17.02
N ASP A 116 3.36 -12.54 17.58
CA ASP A 116 4.76 -12.90 17.27
C ASP A 116 4.95 -13.23 15.78
N LEU A 117 4.04 -14.02 15.20
CA LEU A 117 4.08 -14.32 13.77
C LEU A 117 3.95 -13.08 12.89
N ALA A 118 3.05 -12.18 13.25
CA ALA A 118 2.85 -10.94 12.54
C ALA A 118 4.10 -10.05 12.60
N ALA A 119 4.80 -10.03 13.73
CA ALA A 119 6.03 -9.26 13.94
C ALA A 119 7.22 -9.77 13.10
N ASP A 120 7.23 -11.05 12.70
CA ASP A 120 8.30 -11.63 11.89
C ASP A 120 8.18 -11.29 10.38
N VAL A 121 6.97 -10.99 9.88
CA VAL A 121 6.75 -10.77 8.43
C VAL A 121 7.55 -9.61 7.84
N PRO A 122 7.68 -8.43 8.47
CA PRO A 122 8.47 -7.34 7.93
C PRO A 122 9.93 -7.73 7.67
N GLU A 123 10.55 -8.51 8.56
CA GLU A 123 11.92 -9.00 8.39
C GLU A 123 12.05 -9.97 7.20
N LEU A 124 11.00 -10.73 6.88
CA LEU A 124 10.99 -11.57 5.67
C LEU A 124 11.04 -10.72 4.40
N PHE A 125 10.29 -9.61 4.37
CA PHE A 125 10.31 -8.67 3.25
C PHE A 125 11.69 -7.99 3.12
N ALA A 126 12.32 -7.64 4.24
CA ALA A 126 13.68 -7.10 4.24
C ALA A 126 14.75 -8.10 3.73
N ARG A 127 14.50 -9.41 3.82
CA ARG A 127 15.42 -10.44 3.31
C ARG A 127 15.21 -10.77 1.83
N GLN A 128 13.97 -10.71 1.35
CA GLN A 128 13.66 -10.96 -0.05
C GLN A 128 14.17 -9.81 -0.92
N ALA A 129 15.03 -10.08 -1.90
CA ALA A 129 15.77 -9.05 -2.66
C ALA A 129 14.88 -7.98 -3.35
N THR A 130 13.80 -8.38 -4.01
CA THR A 130 12.85 -7.50 -4.69
C THR A 130 12.04 -6.68 -3.69
N LEU A 131 11.53 -7.32 -2.63
CA LEU A 131 10.72 -6.63 -1.63
C LEU A 131 11.57 -5.67 -0.77
N ARG A 132 12.81 -6.06 -0.45
CA ARG A 132 13.79 -5.24 0.26
C ARG A 132 14.05 -3.93 -0.45
N GLU A 133 14.18 -3.96 -1.78
CA GLU A 133 14.47 -2.75 -2.57
C GLU A 133 13.41 -1.66 -2.36
N TYR A 134 12.16 -2.04 -2.16
CA TYR A 134 11.03 -1.13 -1.96
C TYR A 134 10.43 -1.24 -0.55
N TYR A 135 11.21 -1.70 0.43
CA TYR A 135 10.69 -2.05 1.76
C TYR A 135 9.94 -0.89 2.44
N SER A 136 10.43 0.34 2.27
CA SER A 136 9.82 1.57 2.80
C SER A 136 8.46 1.92 2.16
N TYR A 137 8.06 1.22 1.10
CA TYR A 137 6.81 1.45 0.35
C TYR A 137 5.65 0.61 0.93
N PHE A 138 5.94 -0.28 1.87
CA PHE A 138 4.96 -1.13 2.54
C PHE A 138 4.72 -0.65 3.98
N ASN A 139 3.49 -0.73 4.44
CA ASN A 139 3.18 -0.80 5.86
C ASN A 139 2.75 -2.23 6.20
N PHE A 140 2.92 -2.61 7.46
CA PHE A 140 2.46 -3.87 7.99
C PHE A 140 1.54 -3.59 9.17
N LEU A 141 0.32 -4.10 9.08
CA LEU A 141 -0.70 -3.94 10.11
C LEU A 141 -1.18 -5.34 10.51
N ARG A 142 -1.64 -5.52 11.74
CA ARG A 142 -2.36 -6.73 12.14
C ARG A 142 -3.83 -6.41 12.35
N ALA A 143 -4.69 -7.31 11.90
CA ALA A 143 -6.09 -7.38 12.29
C ALA A 143 -6.27 -8.53 13.29
N ASP A 144 -6.68 -8.18 14.50
CA ASP A 144 -6.72 -9.09 15.64
C ASP A 144 -8.04 -9.86 15.64
N LEU A 145 -8.03 -11.00 14.95
CA LEU A 145 -9.17 -11.91 14.81
C LEU A 145 -9.00 -13.09 15.76
N VAL A 146 -9.97 -13.28 16.64
CA VAL A 146 -10.04 -14.44 17.53
C VAL A 146 -11.04 -15.44 16.97
N SER A 147 -10.72 -16.72 17.04
CA SER A 147 -11.59 -17.84 16.69
C SER A 147 -12.12 -18.53 17.94
N ALA A 148 -13.35 -19.07 17.86
CA ALA A 148 -13.91 -19.88 18.93
C ALA A 148 -13.18 -21.22 19.03
N ASP A 149 -12.86 -21.82 17.88
CA ASP A 149 -12.21 -23.11 17.77
C ASP A 149 -10.81 -22.99 17.16
N SER A 150 -9.91 -23.89 17.58
CA SER A 150 -8.59 -24.10 16.97
C SER A 150 -8.62 -25.28 16.00
N GLY A 151 -9.21 -25.08 14.81
CA GLY A 151 -9.33 -26.12 13.78
C GLY A 151 -9.38 -25.60 12.35
N VAL A 152 -9.52 -26.53 11.42
CA VAL A 152 -9.67 -26.29 9.97
C VAL A 152 -10.74 -27.25 9.48
N ASP A 153 -11.79 -26.74 8.84
CA ASP A 153 -12.90 -27.55 8.35
C ASP A 153 -12.41 -28.62 7.37
N GLY A 154 -13.02 -29.79 7.42
CA GLY A 154 -12.70 -30.92 6.55
C GLY A 154 -12.79 -32.27 7.25
N PHE A 155 -12.79 -33.34 6.45
CA PHE A 155 -12.84 -34.73 6.94
C PHE A 155 -13.99 -35.00 7.94
N GLY A 156 -15.15 -34.35 7.73
CA GLY A 156 -16.34 -34.51 8.57
C GLY A 156 -16.31 -33.74 9.89
N ARG A 157 -15.46 -32.72 10.01
CA ARG A 157 -15.41 -31.81 11.16
C ARG A 157 -15.56 -30.37 10.69
N ASP A 158 -16.37 -29.62 11.43
CA ASP A 158 -16.63 -28.20 11.23
C ASP A 158 -16.20 -27.45 12.50
N TYR A 159 -15.58 -26.28 12.34
CA TYR A 159 -15.03 -25.45 13.40
C TYR A 159 -15.51 -24.01 13.24
N ASP A 160 -15.87 -23.36 14.35
CA ASP A 160 -16.17 -21.93 14.36
C ASP A 160 -14.86 -21.13 14.40
N THR A 161 -14.40 -20.76 13.20
CA THR A 161 -13.19 -19.97 12.97
C THR A 161 -13.53 -18.60 12.38
N ALA A 162 -12.73 -17.58 12.71
CA ALA A 162 -13.00 -16.19 12.37
C ALA A 162 -13.11 -15.92 10.86
N LEU A 163 -12.37 -16.67 10.05
CA LEU A 163 -12.29 -16.51 8.59
C LEU A 163 -12.71 -17.77 7.81
N GLY A 164 -13.26 -18.78 8.49
CA GLY A 164 -13.79 -19.99 7.84
C GLY A 164 -12.70 -20.84 7.18
N ALA A 165 -11.61 -21.09 7.91
CA ALA A 165 -10.52 -21.96 7.51
C ALA A 165 -11.03 -23.35 7.13
N ARG A 166 -10.65 -23.81 5.93
CA ARG A 166 -11.04 -25.12 5.40
C ARG A 166 -9.95 -25.78 4.59
N THR A 167 -9.91 -27.10 4.64
CA THR A 167 -9.11 -27.93 3.75
C THR A 167 -9.73 -27.89 2.36
N LEU A 168 -8.95 -27.52 1.36
CA LEU A 168 -9.37 -27.52 -0.03
C LEU A 168 -9.26 -28.94 -0.60
N GLY A 169 -10.12 -29.28 -1.57
CA GLY A 169 -10.11 -30.56 -2.30
C GLY A 169 -8.91 -30.75 -3.24
N THR A 170 -7.73 -30.23 -2.86
CA THR A 170 -6.47 -30.39 -3.58
C THR A 170 -5.77 -31.67 -3.15
N ILE A 171 -4.89 -32.19 -4.01
CA ILE A 171 -4.14 -33.43 -3.73
C ILE A 171 -3.20 -33.25 -2.53
N ALA A 172 -2.66 -32.04 -2.35
CA ALA A 172 -1.69 -31.73 -1.30
C ALA A 172 -2.33 -31.19 0.00
N GLY A 173 -3.67 -31.10 0.10
CA GLY A 173 -4.36 -30.67 1.31
C GLY A 173 -4.21 -29.19 1.67
N HIS A 174 -4.05 -28.31 0.67
CA HIS A 174 -3.94 -26.86 0.87
C HIS A 174 -5.10 -26.30 1.71
N VAL A 175 -4.79 -25.33 2.55
CA VAL A 175 -5.79 -24.59 3.33
C VAL A 175 -6.24 -23.33 2.61
N GLY A 176 -7.53 -22.99 2.74
CA GLY A 176 -8.11 -21.74 2.27
C GLY A 176 -9.04 -21.14 3.30
N VAL A 177 -9.40 -19.88 3.11
CA VAL A 177 -10.34 -19.11 3.95
C VAL A 177 -11.50 -18.57 3.12
N ASP A 178 -12.56 -18.09 3.76
CA ASP A 178 -13.62 -17.34 3.10
C ASP A 178 -13.16 -15.91 2.79
N SER A 179 -12.96 -15.61 1.51
CA SER A 179 -12.53 -14.29 1.06
C SER A 179 -13.50 -13.17 1.46
N LYS A 180 -14.81 -13.44 1.61
CA LYS A 180 -15.78 -12.43 2.06
C LYS A 180 -15.53 -12.05 3.52
N LEU A 181 -15.22 -13.02 4.37
CA LEU A 181 -14.88 -12.76 5.77
C LEU A 181 -13.56 -11.98 5.87
N VAL A 182 -12.55 -12.37 5.08
CA VAL A 182 -11.27 -11.63 5.01
C VAL A 182 -11.48 -10.17 4.59
N PHE A 183 -12.20 -9.92 3.49
CA PHE A 183 -12.46 -8.56 3.04
C PHE A 183 -13.39 -7.78 3.98
N GLY A 184 -14.29 -8.46 4.68
CA GLY A 184 -15.12 -7.87 5.74
C GLY A 184 -14.29 -7.43 6.95
N ALA A 185 -13.29 -8.20 7.34
CA ALA A 185 -12.33 -7.83 8.39
C ALA A 185 -11.41 -6.69 7.93
N LEU A 186 -10.89 -6.74 6.69
CA LEU A 186 -10.08 -5.66 6.10
C LEU A 186 -10.82 -4.32 6.10
N ALA A 187 -12.13 -4.32 5.79
CA ALA A 187 -12.93 -3.09 5.77
C ALA A 187 -13.06 -2.42 7.15
N LYS A 188 -12.70 -3.10 8.24
CA LYS A 188 -12.66 -2.55 9.61
C LYS A 188 -11.29 -1.94 9.96
N VAL A 189 -10.27 -2.14 9.12
CA VAL A 189 -8.95 -1.49 9.26
C VAL A 189 -8.97 -0.22 8.42
N PRO A 190 -8.81 0.97 9.03
CA PRO A 190 -8.84 2.25 8.32
C PRO A 190 -7.82 2.32 7.19
N ASP A 191 -8.24 2.85 6.04
CA ASP A 191 -7.42 3.08 4.84
C ASP A 191 -6.71 1.85 4.23
N ALA A 192 -6.84 0.68 4.85
CA ALA A 192 -6.23 -0.55 4.37
C ALA A 192 -6.74 -0.96 2.99
N GLU A 193 -5.80 -1.36 2.14
CA GLU A 193 -6.11 -1.92 0.84
C GLU A 193 -6.68 -3.36 0.96
N ARG A 194 -7.12 -3.90 -0.18
CA ARG A 194 -7.55 -5.30 -0.28
C ARG A 194 -6.37 -6.27 -0.41
N LEU A 195 -5.46 -6.25 0.57
CA LEU A 195 -4.28 -7.12 0.63
C LEU A 195 -4.08 -7.70 2.03
N ALA A 196 -4.13 -9.02 2.14
CA ALA A 196 -3.95 -9.72 3.41
C ALA A 196 -3.02 -10.93 3.31
N ILE A 197 -2.27 -11.18 4.38
CA ILE A 197 -1.62 -12.47 4.65
C ILE A 197 -2.36 -13.09 5.85
N VAL A 198 -2.96 -14.25 5.65
CA VAL A 198 -3.78 -14.95 6.65
C VAL A 198 -3.05 -16.20 7.11
N PHE A 199 -2.70 -16.25 8.39
CA PHE A 199 -2.11 -17.43 9.01
C PHE A 199 -3.21 -18.34 9.55
N VAL A 200 -3.31 -19.55 9.01
CA VAL A 200 -4.29 -20.55 9.45
C VAL A 200 -3.61 -21.54 10.39
N LYS A 201 -4.04 -21.55 11.65
CA LYS A 201 -3.54 -22.49 12.66
C LYS A 201 -3.95 -23.91 12.25
N ASN A 202 -3.02 -24.87 12.37
CA ASN A 202 -3.19 -26.27 11.95
C ASN A 202 -3.45 -26.49 10.44
N GLY A 203 -3.39 -25.45 9.62
CA GLY A 203 -3.45 -25.57 8.17
C GLY A 203 -2.20 -26.22 7.58
N VAL A 204 -2.34 -26.83 6.41
CA VAL A 204 -1.24 -27.45 5.65
C VAL A 204 -1.11 -26.71 4.31
N LEU A 205 0.12 -26.30 3.98
CA LEU A 205 0.46 -25.51 2.78
C LEU A 205 -0.34 -24.19 2.68
N GLY A 206 -0.23 -23.48 1.55
CA GLY A 206 -0.88 -22.19 1.38
C GLY A 206 -1.66 -22.05 0.08
N THR A 207 -2.42 -20.97 -0.03
CA THR A 207 -3.00 -20.55 -1.30
C THR A 207 -2.97 -19.05 -1.41
N GLY A 208 -2.62 -18.54 -2.58
CA GLY A 208 -2.57 -17.13 -2.86
C GLY A 208 -3.39 -16.75 -4.08
N GLY A 209 -3.86 -15.51 -4.08
CA GLY A 209 -4.53 -14.90 -5.22
C GLY A 209 -5.55 -13.84 -4.81
N GLY A 210 -5.83 -12.91 -5.73
CA GLY A 210 -6.91 -11.93 -5.55
C GLY A 210 -6.75 -11.03 -4.31
N GLY A 211 -5.52 -10.80 -3.85
CA GLY A 211 -5.22 -10.00 -2.65
C GLY A 211 -5.19 -10.78 -1.34
N ILE A 212 -5.29 -12.11 -1.34
CA ILE A 212 -5.21 -12.92 -0.13
C ILE A 212 -4.11 -13.96 -0.29
N ALA A 213 -3.15 -13.97 0.62
CA ALA A 213 -2.16 -15.04 0.79
C ALA A 213 -2.51 -15.82 2.06
N THR A 214 -3.00 -17.04 1.90
CA THR A 214 -3.34 -17.94 3.01
C THR A 214 -2.17 -18.86 3.28
N ILE A 215 -1.71 -18.93 4.53
CA ILE A 215 -0.52 -19.66 4.96
C ILE A 215 -0.92 -20.69 6.03
N GLY A 216 -0.80 -21.97 5.70
CA GLY A 216 -0.85 -23.06 6.67
C GLY A 216 0.51 -23.23 7.34
N GLY A 217 0.55 -23.13 8.66
CA GLY A 217 1.80 -23.23 9.41
C GLY A 217 2.64 -21.93 9.36
N ARG A 218 3.97 -22.09 9.30
CA ARG A 218 4.95 -20.99 9.50
C ARG A 218 6.10 -20.97 8.50
N GLU A 219 5.99 -21.68 7.36
CA GLU A 219 7.11 -21.78 6.43
C GLU A 219 7.33 -20.45 5.66
N VAL A 220 8.49 -19.84 5.88
CA VAL A 220 8.87 -18.54 5.28
C VAL A 220 8.77 -18.52 3.76
N ARG A 221 9.22 -19.59 3.09
CA ARG A 221 9.18 -19.69 1.63
C ARG A 221 7.74 -19.63 1.11
N THR A 222 6.81 -20.30 1.79
CA THR A 222 5.39 -20.27 1.46
C THR A 222 4.83 -18.86 1.60
N ILE A 223 5.22 -18.09 2.62
CA ILE A 223 4.73 -16.70 2.79
C ILE A 223 5.06 -15.85 1.57
N VAL A 224 6.32 -15.85 1.12
CA VAL A 224 6.75 -15.03 -0.03
C VAL A 224 6.13 -15.53 -1.34
N HIS A 225 6.01 -16.85 -1.51
CA HIS A 225 5.38 -17.46 -2.68
C HIS A 225 3.89 -17.09 -2.79
N GLU A 226 3.11 -17.32 -1.73
CA GLU A 226 1.68 -16.98 -1.73
C GLU A 226 1.45 -15.47 -1.81
N PHE A 227 2.35 -14.67 -1.24
CA PHE A 227 2.34 -13.22 -1.45
C PHE A 227 2.56 -12.85 -2.93
N GLY A 228 3.44 -13.55 -3.64
CA GLY A 228 3.64 -13.39 -5.09
C GLY A 228 2.35 -13.57 -5.89
N HIS A 229 1.54 -14.57 -5.57
CA HIS A 229 0.21 -14.74 -6.14
C HIS A 229 -0.77 -13.63 -5.72
N ALA A 230 -0.85 -13.34 -4.42
CA ALA A 230 -1.83 -12.42 -3.85
C ALA A 230 -1.62 -10.97 -4.33
N PHE A 231 -0.36 -10.53 -4.34
CA PHE A 231 0.03 -9.15 -4.64
C PHE A 231 0.40 -8.96 -6.12
N GLY A 232 1.25 -9.84 -6.65
CA GLY A 232 1.79 -9.74 -8.00
C GLY A 232 0.94 -10.38 -9.09
N GLY A 233 -0.04 -11.23 -8.72
CA GLY A 233 -0.81 -12.01 -9.69
C GLY A 233 0.03 -13.03 -10.47
N LEU A 234 1.15 -13.45 -9.88
CA LEU A 234 2.06 -14.43 -10.47
C LEU A 234 1.39 -15.81 -10.51
N SER A 235 1.83 -16.66 -11.43
CA SER A 235 1.42 -18.05 -11.58
C SER A 235 2.50 -19.00 -11.09
N ASP A 236 2.11 -20.21 -10.73
CA ASP A 236 3.04 -21.29 -10.36
C ASP A 236 3.96 -21.67 -11.53
N GLU A 237 5.26 -21.68 -11.29
CA GLU A 237 6.29 -22.09 -12.25
C GLU A 237 6.74 -23.54 -12.05
N TYR A 238 6.39 -24.19 -10.93
CA TYR A 238 6.71 -25.60 -10.75
C TYR A 238 5.91 -26.50 -11.73
N ASP A 239 6.51 -27.62 -12.11
CA ASP A 239 5.95 -28.63 -13.01
C ASP A 239 5.27 -29.80 -12.26
N THR A 240 5.45 -29.86 -10.95
CA THR A 240 4.95 -30.92 -10.09
C THR A 240 3.45 -30.74 -9.85
N GLN A 241 2.66 -31.77 -10.10
CA GLN A 241 1.21 -31.69 -9.95
C GLN A 241 0.79 -31.65 -8.47
N THR A 242 0.32 -30.49 -8.02
CA THR A 242 -0.20 -30.26 -6.66
C THR A 242 -1.73 -30.13 -6.61
N ARG A 243 -2.36 -29.91 -7.76
CA ARG A 243 -3.82 -29.73 -7.95
C ARG A 243 -4.30 -30.50 -9.19
N PRO A 244 -5.60 -30.82 -9.32
CA PRO A 244 -6.15 -31.30 -10.58
C PRO A 244 -5.84 -30.30 -11.70
N VAL A 245 -5.17 -30.76 -12.76
CA VAL A 245 -4.75 -29.91 -13.87
C VAL A 245 -5.99 -29.49 -14.66
N ALA A 246 -6.24 -28.19 -14.78
CA ALA A 246 -7.27 -27.69 -15.69
C ALA A 246 -6.94 -28.11 -17.13
N ASN A 247 -7.96 -28.49 -17.93
CA ASN A 247 -7.75 -29.11 -19.24
C ASN A 247 -6.78 -28.32 -20.14
N ASP A 248 -6.86 -26.98 -20.15
CA ASP A 248 -5.99 -26.13 -20.97
C ASP A 248 -5.11 -25.20 -20.12
N ALA A 249 -3.83 -25.09 -20.48
CA ALA A 249 -2.94 -24.06 -19.96
C ALA A 249 -3.42 -22.68 -20.43
N ARG A 250 -3.11 -21.64 -19.66
CA ARG A 250 -3.45 -20.25 -20.00
C ARG A 250 -2.27 -19.35 -19.71
N ASP A 251 -2.16 -18.30 -20.50
CA ASP A 251 -1.16 -17.27 -20.29
C ASP A 251 -1.43 -16.55 -18.96
N GLY A 252 -0.36 -16.42 -18.18
CA GLY A 252 -0.29 -15.57 -17.00
C GLY A 252 0.74 -14.47 -17.20
N ILE A 253 1.26 -13.91 -16.12
CA ILE A 253 2.35 -12.93 -16.20
C ILE A 253 3.69 -13.62 -16.49
N ASN A 254 3.93 -14.74 -15.82
CA ASN A 254 5.19 -15.50 -15.82
C ASN A 254 5.00 -16.95 -16.30
N VAL A 255 3.88 -17.26 -16.95
CA VAL A 255 3.64 -18.57 -17.58
C VAL A 255 2.91 -18.39 -18.92
N SER A 256 3.10 -19.35 -19.83
CA SER A 256 2.52 -19.33 -21.18
C SER A 256 1.88 -20.68 -21.53
N ALA A 257 0.83 -20.65 -22.35
CA ALA A 257 0.24 -21.81 -23.01
C ALA A 257 0.82 -22.07 -24.41
N SER A 258 1.76 -21.23 -24.86
CA SER A 258 2.45 -21.33 -26.14
C SER A 258 3.98 -21.37 -25.95
N GLU A 259 4.67 -22.15 -26.77
CA GLU A 259 6.14 -22.16 -26.86
C GLU A 259 6.70 -21.07 -27.79
N ASP A 260 5.83 -20.34 -28.51
CA ASP A 260 6.24 -19.29 -29.43
C ASP A 260 6.83 -18.09 -28.66
N GLU A 261 8.14 -17.85 -28.84
CA GLU A 261 8.89 -16.75 -28.24
C GLU A 261 8.28 -15.37 -28.50
N MET A 262 7.50 -15.20 -29.58
CA MET A 262 6.83 -13.94 -29.89
C MET A 262 5.48 -13.77 -29.17
N GLN A 263 4.90 -14.86 -28.66
CA GLN A 263 3.58 -14.86 -28.02
C GLN A 263 3.67 -14.94 -26.50
N VAL A 264 4.80 -15.38 -25.93
CA VAL A 264 4.94 -15.46 -24.47
C VAL A 264 4.81 -14.06 -23.82
N PRO A 265 4.20 -13.94 -22.65
CA PRO A 265 4.01 -12.67 -21.95
C PRO A 265 5.30 -11.87 -21.69
N TRP A 266 6.45 -12.55 -21.61
CA TRP A 266 7.77 -11.96 -21.38
C TRP A 266 8.61 -11.82 -22.65
N ALA A 267 8.00 -11.81 -23.84
CA ALA A 267 8.71 -11.74 -25.12
C ALA A 267 9.69 -10.56 -25.22
N HIS A 268 9.45 -9.44 -24.53
CA HIS A 268 10.37 -8.30 -24.50
C HIS A 268 11.70 -8.61 -23.81
N TRP A 269 11.74 -9.53 -22.84
CA TRP A 269 12.99 -10.00 -22.24
C TRP A 269 13.79 -10.89 -23.20
N LEU A 270 13.10 -11.71 -24.01
CA LEU A 270 13.73 -12.50 -25.08
C LEU A 270 14.32 -11.58 -26.17
N ALA A 271 13.54 -10.59 -26.61
CA ALA A 271 13.99 -9.59 -27.58
C ALA A 271 15.20 -8.79 -27.08
N ALA A 272 15.25 -8.48 -25.77
CA ALA A 272 16.38 -7.83 -25.11
C ALA A 272 17.60 -8.76 -24.93
N LYS A 273 17.46 -10.06 -25.21
CA LYS A 273 18.48 -11.10 -25.03
C LYS A 273 19.01 -11.14 -23.60
N HIS A 274 18.10 -11.08 -22.64
CA HIS A 274 18.48 -11.19 -21.23
C HIS A 274 19.04 -12.59 -20.94
N PRO A 275 20.23 -12.71 -20.32
CA PRO A 275 20.79 -14.01 -19.96
C PRO A 275 19.85 -14.80 -19.03
N GLY A 276 19.65 -16.08 -19.33
CA GLY A 276 18.84 -16.97 -18.50
C GLY A 276 17.32 -16.84 -18.66
N VAL A 277 16.82 -15.92 -19.49
CA VAL A 277 15.41 -15.88 -19.88
C VAL A 277 15.22 -16.65 -21.19
N GLY A 278 14.24 -17.55 -21.21
CA GLY A 278 13.90 -18.42 -22.32
C GLY A 278 12.43 -18.81 -22.28
N VAL A 279 12.08 -19.90 -22.97
CA VAL A 279 10.75 -20.52 -22.96
C VAL A 279 10.94 -21.97 -22.54
N TYR A 280 10.88 -22.22 -21.23
CA TYR A 280 11.18 -23.53 -20.65
C TYR A 280 9.88 -24.29 -20.38
N GLU A 281 9.74 -25.51 -20.92
CA GLU A 281 8.56 -26.35 -20.69
C GLU A 281 8.50 -26.81 -19.21
N GLY A 282 7.31 -26.79 -18.63
CA GLY A 282 7.04 -27.13 -17.24
C GLY A 282 6.61 -25.91 -16.42
N ALA A 283 5.32 -25.79 -16.12
CA ALA A 283 4.73 -24.74 -15.30
C ALA A 283 3.32 -25.15 -14.85
N LEU A 284 2.63 -24.37 -14.02
CA LEU A 284 1.21 -24.61 -13.68
C LEU A 284 0.94 -26.04 -13.14
N GLY A 285 1.91 -26.63 -12.44
CA GLY A 285 1.84 -27.99 -11.93
C GLY A 285 1.75 -29.07 -13.00
N ARG A 286 2.25 -28.80 -14.22
CA ARG A 286 2.34 -29.78 -15.31
C ARG A 286 3.74 -29.78 -15.93
N ALA A 287 4.23 -30.96 -16.26
CA ALA A 287 5.52 -31.15 -16.91
C ALA A 287 5.53 -30.82 -18.42
N ARG A 288 4.35 -30.75 -19.06
CA ARG A 288 4.22 -30.48 -20.50
C ARG A 288 3.05 -29.56 -20.83
N GLY A 289 3.17 -28.84 -21.94
CA GLY A 289 2.10 -27.98 -22.47
C GLY A 289 1.85 -26.70 -21.67
N ALA A 290 2.82 -26.27 -20.87
CA ALA A 290 2.88 -24.95 -20.24
C ALA A 290 4.36 -24.55 -20.10
N TRP A 291 4.67 -23.26 -20.24
CA TRP A 291 6.05 -22.76 -20.25
C TRP A 291 6.28 -21.66 -19.23
N ARG A 292 7.51 -21.54 -18.74
CA ARG A 292 7.99 -20.53 -17.78
C ARG A 292 9.23 -19.78 -18.31
N PRO A 293 9.52 -18.57 -17.79
CA PRO A 293 10.60 -17.73 -18.32
C PRO A 293 12.01 -18.18 -17.96
N THR A 294 12.17 -18.89 -16.85
CA THR A 294 13.49 -19.32 -16.34
C THR A 294 13.49 -20.80 -15.98
N SER A 295 14.58 -21.50 -16.23
CA SER A 295 14.67 -22.94 -15.91
C SER A 295 14.68 -23.21 -14.40
N THR A 296 15.27 -22.29 -13.62
CA THR A 296 15.40 -22.29 -12.14
C THR A 296 15.49 -20.84 -11.63
N GLY A 297 15.59 -20.61 -10.31
CA GLY A 297 15.85 -19.28 -9.77
C GLY A 297 14.61 -18.42 -9.53
N CYS A 298 13.43 -19.03 -9.40
CA CYS A 298 12.18 -18.33 -9.10
C CYS A 298 11.49 -18.87 -7.83
N VAL A 299 11.05 -17.96 -6.96
CA VAL A 299 10.14 -18.24 -5.83
C VAL A 299 8.87 -18.94 -6.29
N MET A 300 8.36 -18.62 -7.48
CA MET A 300 7.16 -19.26 -8.04
C MET A 300 7.38 -20.73 -8.44
N ALA A 301 8.63 -21.21 -8.43
CA ALA A 301 8.97 -22.62 -8.54
C ALA A 301 9.37 -23.18 -7.16
N SER A 302 10.61 -22.95 -6.74
CA SER A 302 11.15 -23.55 -5.51
C SER A 302 12.36 -22.81 -4.92
N ASP A 303 12.65 -21.60 -5.40
CA ASP A 303 13.87 -20.84 -5.07
C ASP A 303 13.61 -19.65 -4.12
N GLU A 304 14.64 -18.86 -3.78
CA GLU A 304 14.55 -17.74 -2.82
C GLU A 304 14.32 -16.36 -3.47
N ARG A 305 14.62 -16.24 -4.78
CA ARG A 305 14.51 -14.99 -5.53
C ARG A 305 13.38 -15.05 -6.55
N PHE A 306 12.72 -13.93 -6.82
CA PHE A 306 11.86 -13.84 -7.99
C PHE A 306 12.73 -13.76 -9.24
N CYS A 307 12.37 -14.51 -10.30
CA CYS A 307 13.01 -14.33 -11.60
C CYS A 307 12.73 -12.93 -12.15
N VAL A 308 13.51 -12.47 -13.14
CA VAL A 308 13.40 -11.10 -13.68
C VAL A 308 12.00 -10.74 -14.19
N VAL A 309 11.25 -11.72 -14.71
CA VAL A 309 9.86 -11.53 -15.17
C VAL A 309 8.91 -11.32 -13.99
N CYS A 310 9.04 -12.13 -12.94
CA CYS A 310 8.27 -11.94 -11.70
C CYS A 310 8.64 -10.65 -10.98
N GLN A 311 9.93 -10.30 -10.97
CA GLN A 311 10.44 -9.06 -10.39
C GLN A 311 9.85 -7.82 -11.08
N GLU A 312 9.88 -7.78 -12.41
CA GLU A 312 9.26 -6.69 -13.20
C GLU A 312 7.78 -6.50 -12.81
N ALA A 313 7.04 -7.61 -12.75
CA ALA A 313 5.64 -7.59 -12.40
C ALA A 313 5.38 -7.05 -10.98
N LEU A 314 6.20 -7.46 -10.01
CA LEU A 314 6.10 -6.98 -8.63
C LEU A 314 6.43 -5.49 -8.51
N VAL A 315 7.47 -5.01 -9.19
CA VAL A 315 7.81 -3.57 -9.22
C VAL A 315 6.67 -2.75 -9.82
N LEU A 316 6.10 -3.21 -10.94
CA LEU A 316 4.93 -2.56 -11.54
C LEU A 316 3.70 -2.64 -10.63
N ALA A 317 3.50 -3.72 -9.88
CA ALA A 317 2.41 -3.84 -8.91
C ALA A 317 2.58 -2.89 -7.70
N ILE A 318 3.83 -2.61 -7.30
CA ILE A 318 4.16 -1.61 -6.28
C ILE A 318 3.81 -0.21 -6.80
N TYR A 319 4.34 0.17 -7.96
CA TYR A 319 4.05 1.47 -8.56
C TYR A 319 2.61 1.62 -9.05
N ALA A 320 1.84 0.54 -9.19
CA ALA A 320 0.40 0.64 -9.39
C ALA A 320 -0.34 1.24 -8.18
N ARG A 321 0.26 1.21 -6.98
CA ARG A 321 -0.36 1.67 -5.71
C ARG A 321 0.36 2.87 -5.11
N VAL A 322 1.67 2.94 -5.30
CA VAL A 322 2.53 3.96 -4.69
C VAL A 322 2.92 5.02 -5.72
N ASP A 323 2.78 6.30 -5.36
CA ASP A 323 3.33 7.45 -6.07
C ASP A 323 4.81 7.64 -5.63
N PRO A 324 5.80 7.65 -6.55
CA PRO A 324 7.20 7.96 -6.20
C PRO A 324 7.39 9.35 -5.60
N ILE A 325 6.43 10.26 -5.77
CA ILE A 325 6.43 11.58 -5.12
C ILE A 325 5.67 11.45 -3.79
N GLU A 326 6.40 11.61 -2.68
CA GLU A 326 5.84 11.53 -1.33
C GLU A 326 5.09 12.81 -0.96
N SER A 327 5.67 13.97 -1.27
CA SER A 327 5.02 15.25 -1.04
C SER A 327 5.65 16.36 -1.89
N GLU A 328 4.96 17.49 -1.94
CA GLU A 328 5.44 18.68 -2.62
C GLU A 328 5.09 19.96 -1.87
N THR A 329 5.90 21.00 -2.07
CA THR A 329 5.69 22.31 -1.43
C THR A 329 6.17 23.44 -2.35
N PRO A 330 5.35 24.48 -2.60
CA PRO A 330 3.93 24.59 -2.24
C PRO A 330 3.08 23.50 -2.93
N PRO A 331 1.83 23.25 -2.48
CA PRO A 331 0.96 22.28 -3.12
C PRO A 331 0.86 22.52 -4.64
N ALA A 332 0.99 21.46 -5.43
CA ALA A 332 0.84 21.55 -6.87
C ALA A 332 -0.63 21.77 -7.26
N ALA A 333 -0.86 22.32 -8.46
CA ALA A 333 -2.21 22.53 -8.95
C ALA A 333 -2.94 21.17 -9.14
N LEU A 334 -4.14 21.05 -8.58
CA LEU A 334 -5.00 19.88 -8.76
C LEU A 334 -5.98 20.12 -9.93
N GLY A 335 -5.85 19.34 -11.00
CA GLY A 335 -6.72 19.42 -12.17
C GLY A 335 -6.57 20.74 -12.94
N ASP A 336 -7.66 21.25 -13.51
CA ASP A 336 -7.67 22.46 -14.37
C ASP A 336 -7.70 23.78 -13.57
N ALA A 337 -7.46 23.73 -12.24
CA ALA A 337 -7.41 24.93 -11.42
C ALA A 337 -6.08 25.66 -11.63
N HIS A 338 -6.13 26.77 -12.37
CA HIS A 338 -4.97 27.62 -12.67
C HIS A 338 -4.77 28.69 -11.59
N GLU A 339 -4.36 28.30 -10.39
CA GLU A 339 -3.85 29.27 -9.42
C GLU A 339 -2.37 29.54 -9.67
N TYR A 340 -2.04 30.78 -10.02
CA TYR A 340 -0.69 31.19 -10.36
C TYR A 340 0.07 31.65 -9.13
N LEU A 341 1.21 31.02 -8.87
CA LEU A 341 2.22 31.54 -7.97
C LEU A 341 2.81 32.82 -8.59
N LYS A 342 2.69 33.95 -7.88
CA LYS A 342 3.18 35.25 -8.37
C LYS A 342 4.67 35.37 -8.13
N LEU A 343 5.44 35.51 -9.21
CA LEU A 343 6.87 35.82 -9.16
C LEU A 343 7.06 37.33 -9.34
N GLU A 344 7.19 38.04 -8.22
CA GLU A 344 7.35 39.50 -8.19
C GLU A 344 8.81 39.93 -7.99
N ARG A 345 9.38 39.60 -6.83
CA ARG A 345 10.76 39.98 -6.44
C ARG A 345 11.53 38.77 -5.91
N GLU A 346 10.99 38.12 -4.89
CA GLU A 346 11.61 36.95 -4.29
C GLU A 346 11.48 35.72 -5.18
N PRO A 347 12.50 34.85 -5.26
CA PRO A 347 12.42 33.62 -6.02
C PRO A 347 11.44 32.65 -5.36
N ILE A 348 10.72 31.89 -6.19
CA ILE A 348 9.85 30.80 -5.72
C ILE A 348 10.69 29.54 -5.60
N THR A 349 10.70 28.92 -4.43
CA THR A 349 11.32 27.60 -4.25
C THR A 349 10.23 26.53 -4.27
N LEU A 350 10.33 25.63 -5.25
CA LEU A 350 9.51 24.44 -5.35
C LEU A 350 10.31 23.27 -4.76
N THR A 351 9.68 22.47 -3.92
CA THR A 351 10.29 21.29 -3.30
C THR A 351 9.44 20.08 -3.59
N VAL A 352 10.09 18.98 -3.95
CA VAL A 352 9.49 17.65 -4.10
C VAL A 352 10.27 16.69 -3.23
N GLU A 353 9.57 16.03 -2.31
CA GLU A 353 10.09 14.90 -1.55
C GLU A 353 9.72 13.61 -2.27
N VAL A 354 10.69 12.73 -2.47
CA VAL A 354 10.51 11.47 -3.19
C VAL A 354 10.70 10.27 -2.27
N LEU A 355 9.99 9.19 -2.59
CA LEU A 355 10.28 7.89 -2.00
C LEU A 355 11.63 7.36 -2.45
N LYS A 356 12.20 6.48 -1.64
CA LYS A 356 13.57 6.01 -1.80
C LYS A 356 13.61 4.49 -1.83
N PRO A 357 13.88 3.90 -3.01
CA PRO A 357 14.38 2.55 -3.10
C PRO A 357 15.69 2.40 -2.29
N ALA A 358 16.01 1.17 -1.89
CA ALA A 358 17.12 0.90 -0.99
C ALA A 358 18.49 1.12 -1.63
N SER A 359 18.63 0.87 -2.94
CA SER A 359 19.94 0.80 -3.60
C SER A 359 20.14 1.81 -4.73
N HIS A 360 19.09 2.45 -5.23
CA HIS A 360 19.20 3.49 -6.27
C HIS A 360 18.32 4.73 -6.00
N PRO A 361 18.79 5.92 -6.42
CA PRO A 361 18.00 7.14 -6.36
C PRO A 361 17.01 7.23 -7.53
N LEU A 362 15.91 7.95 -7.32
CA LEU A 362 14.97 8.30 -8.40
C LEU A 362 15.53 9.45 -9.26
N GLU A 363 15.23 9.44 -10.56
CA GLU A 363 15.54 10.53 -11.48
C GLU A 363 14.49 11.64 -11.34
N VAL A 364 14.93 12.88 -11.09
CA VAL A 364 14.05 14.05 -10.99
C VAL A 364 14.40 15.06 -12.06
N LYS A 365 13.41 15.43 -12.88
CA LYS A 365 13.56 16.37 -13.99
C LYS A 365 12.61 17.55 -13.84
N TRP A 366 13.11 18.74 -14.14
CA TRP A 366 12.36 19.99 -14.06
C TRP A 366 12.31 20.67 -15.43
N TRP A 367 11.13 21.11 -15.85
CA TRP A 367 10.92 21.95 -17.02
C TRP A 367 10.24 23.25 -16.61
N VAL A 368 10.57 24.31 -17.34
CA VAL A 368 9.84 25.59 -17.28
C VAL A 368 9.43 25.90 -18.72
N LEU A 369 8.13 25.83 -18.99
CA LEU A 369 7.57 25.98 -20.33
C LEU A 369 6.64 27.20 -20.34
N PRO A 370 6.62 28.00 -21.41
CA PRO A 370 5.57 29.00 -21.59
C PRO A 370 4.18 28.36 -21.48
N ASP A 371 3.28 29.05 -20.79
CA ASP A 371 1.87 28.73 -20.84
C ASP A 371 1.23 29.42 -22.05
N GLU A 372 1.44 28.84 -23.23
CA GLU A 372 0.70 29.26 -24.42
C GLU A 372 -0.78 28.91 -24.20
N LEU A 373 -1.59 29.91 -23.82
CA LEU A 373 -3.04 29.82 -23.97
C LEU A 373 -3.31 29.43 -25.44
N PRO A 374 -4.13 28.41 -25.73
CA PRO A 374 -4.48 28.12 -27.12
C PRO A 374 -5.04 29.39 -27.75
N SER A 375 -4.46 29.79 -28.87
CA SER A 375 -4.93 30.95 -29.63
C SER A 375 -6.40 30.74 -29.98
N GLU A 376 -7.22 31.78 -29.80
CA GLU A 376 -8.61 31.80 -30.23
C GLU A 376 -8.67 31.44 -31.73
N GLY A 377 -8.95 30.18 -32.04
CA GLY A 377 -9.01 29.67 -33.42
C GLY A 377 -8.43 28.27 -33.63
N SER A 378 -7.54 27.77 -32.78
CA SER A 378 -7.09 26.38 -32.87
C SER A 378 -8.05 25.47 -32.11
N LYS A 379 -8.83 24.64 -32.82
CA LYS A 379 -9.54 23.51 -32.20
C LYS A 379 -8.51 22.72 -31.40
N ALA A 380 -8.74 22.57 -30.10
CA ALA A 380 -7.95 21.70 -29.25
C ALA A 380 -7.76 20.35 -29.97
N PRO A 381 -6.54 19.78 -30.00
CA PRO A 381 -6.42 18.39 -30.40
C PRO A 381 -7.37 17.62 -29.48
N GLN A 382 -8.24 16.79 -30.06
CA GLN A 382 -9.10 15.89 -29.29
C GLN A 382 -8.22 14.79 -28.66
N GLY A 383 -7.37 15.19 -27.73
CA GLY A 383 -6.68 14.34 -26.77
C GLY A 383 -7.56 14.28 -25.53
N ARG A 384 -7.79 13.06 -25.04
CA ARG A 384 -8.50 12.80 -23.79
C ARG A 384 -7.93 13.71 -22.69
N PRO A 385 -8.76 14.32 -21.82
CA PRO A 385 -8.27 15.09 -20.68
C PRO A 385 -7.27 14.25 -19.90
N ALA A 386 -6.17 14.86 -19.44
CA ALA A 386 -5.30 14.21 -18.48
C ALA A 386 -6.17 13.75 -17.30
N PRO A 387 -6.07 12.48 -16.87
CA PRO A 387 -6.90 12.00 -15.78
C PRO A 387 -6.62 12.82 -14.52
N LYS A 388 -7.71 13.19 -13.83
CA LYS A 388 -7.65 13.92 -12.57
C LYS A 388 -6.68 13.22 -11.61
N PRO A 389 -5.73 13.92 -10.97
CA PRO A 389 -4.99 13.36 -9.86
C PRO A 389 -6.02 12.99 -8.78
N SER A 390 -6.16 11.70 -8.49
CA SER A 390 -7.01 11.27 -7.39
C SER A 390 -6.32 11.65 -6.08
N THR A 391 -6.99 12.46 -5.27
CA THR A 391 -6.55 12.83 -3.91
C THR A 391 -6.71 11.70 -2.89
N LYS A 392 -7.17 10.53 -3.34
CA LYS A 392 -6.97 9.24 -2.67
C LYS A 392 -5.94 8.50 -3.52
N SER A 393 -4.93 7.82 -2.94
CA SER A 393 -4.03 6.92 -3.69
C SER A 393 -4.78 5.71 -4.24
N GLY A 394 -5.66 5.98 -5.20
CA GLY A 394 -6.36 4.99 -5.96
C GLY A 394 -5.42 4.47 -7.02
N ASN A 395 -5.32 3.15 -7.10
CA ASN A 395 -4.86 2.37 -8.23
C ASN A 395 -4.47 3.21 -9.48
N ARG A 396 -3.16 3.47 -9.62
CA ARG A 396 -2.53 4.30 -10.66
C ARG A 396 -2.61 3.67 -12.06
N THR A 397 -3.13 2.44 -12.19
CA THR A 397 -3.23 1.72 -13.47
C THR A 397 -4.14 2.38 -14.50
N ARG A 398 -5.05 3.27 -14.08
CA ARG A 398 -5.98 3.97 -14.98
C ARG A 398 -5.43 5.30 -15.51
N ARG A 399 -4.29 5.77 -14.99
CA ARG A 399 -3.71 7.07 -15.37
C ARG A 399 -3.14 7.07 -16.80
N GLY A 400 -2.58 5.94 -17.24
CA GLY A 400 -1.83 5.86 -18.50
C GLY A 400 -0.50 6.62 -18.45
N LYS A 401 0.22 6.60 -19.57
CA LYS A 401 1.52 7.26 -19.72
C LYS A 401 1.37 8.78 -19.69
N LEU A 402 2.31 9.45 -19.05
CA LEU A 402 2.41 10.91 -19.10
C LEU A 402 2.75 11.37 -20.53
N PRO A 403 2.25 12.54 -20.97
CA PRO A 403 2.57 13.08 -22.29
C PRO A 403 4.07 13.28 -22.47
N THR A 404 4.61 13.08 -23.68
CA THR A 404 6.02 13.37 -23.96
C THR A 404 6.28 14.88 -23.92
N ILE A 405 7.30 15.30 -23.18
CA ILE A 405 7.82 16.66 -23.22
C ILE A 405 9.05 16.65 -24.13
N THR A 406 8.97 17.31 -25.28
CA THR A 406 10.07 17.37 -26.28
C THR A 406 11.14 18.39 -25.91
N ALA A 407 10.81 19.38 -25.07
CA ALA A 407 11.75 20.36 -24.58
C ALA A 407 12.79 19.74 -23.65
N THR A 408 14.02 20.27 -23.70
CA THR A 408 15.10 19.87 -22.78
C THR A 408 14.76 20.32 -21.34
N PRO A 409 14.93 19.45 -20.33
CA PRO A 409 14.73 19.85 -18.94
C PRO A 409 15.71 20.96 -18.54
N ARG A 410 15.22 21.93 -17.77
CA ARG A 410 16.03 22.97 -17.12
C ARG A 410 16.96 22.37 -16.06
N SER A 411 16.56 21.27 -15.43
CA SER A 411 17.38 20.53 -14.46
C SER A 411 17.08 19.04 -14.52
N THR A 412 18.10 18.22 -14.34
CA THR A 412 17.99 16.76 -14.19
C THR A 412 18.89 16.33 -13.05
N VAL A 413 18.32 15.67 -12.05
CA VAL A 413 19.03 15.12 -10.89
C VAL A 413 18.89 13.60 -10.92
N ARG A 414 20.01 12.90 -10.97
CA ARG A 414 20.09 11.42 -11.00
C ARG A 414 20.72 10.82 -9.74
N GLY A 415 20.86 11.62 -8.69
CA GLY A 415 21.56 11.21 -7.47
C GLY A 415 21.34 12.19 -6.34
N ASN A 416 20.46 11.82 -5.41
CA ASN A 416 20.23 12.54 -4.17
C ASN A 416 19.75 11.54 -3.10
N SER A 417 20.60 11.24 -2.11
CA SER A 417 20.26 10.31 -1.04
C SER A 417 19.26 10.90 -0.03
N SER A 418 19.09 12.22 0.01
CA SER A 418 18.15 12.86 0.94
C SER A 418 16.69 12.53 0.58
N GLY A 419 16.37 12.44 -0.71
CA GLY A 419 15.00 12.38 -1.22
C GLY A 419 14.35 13.75 -1.40
N SER A 420 15.01 14.84 -0.99
CA SER A 420 14.48 16.20 -1.07
C SER A 420 15.06 16.95 -2.26
N HIS A 421 14.22 17.31 -3.23
CA HIS A 421 14.64 17.99 -4.46
C HIS A 421 14.05 19.40 -4.53
N LYS A 422 14.93 20.39 -4.63
CA LYS A 422 14.54 21.81 -4.73
C LYS A 422 14.79 22.35 -6.12
N PHE A 423 13.85 23.15 -6.60
CA PHE A 423 13.98 23.91 -7.84
C PHE A 423 13.58 25.37 -7.60
N VAL A 424 14.48 26.28 -7.92
CA VAL A 424 14.29 27.71 -7.67
C VAL A 424 13.94 28.40 -8.98
N VAL A 425 12.77 29.03 -9.01
CA VAL A 425 12.30 29.85 -10.11
C VAL A 425 12.58 31.31 -9.76
N SER A 426 13.40 31.97 -10.56
CA SER A 426 13.83 33.34 -10.29
C SER A 426 13.51 34.25 -11.47
N ARG A 427 13.12 35.49 -11.16
CA ARG A 427 12.68 36.47 -12.15
C ARG A 427 13.77 36.82 -13.17
N LYS A 428 15.04 36.71 -12.80
CA LYS A 428 16.16 36.99 -13.73
C LYS A 428 16.28 35.95 -14.86
N ASP A 429 15.61 34.81 -14.71
CA ASP A 429 15.76 33.64 -15.59
C ASP A 429 14.57 33.47 -16.56
N LEU A 430 13.57 34.37 -16.48
CA LEU A 430 12.30 34.34 -17.21
C LEU A 430 11.84 35.76 -17.58
N GLU A 431 11.29 35.91 -18.79
CA GLU A 431 10.62 37.13 -19.21
C GLU A 431 9.25 37.29 -18.49
N PRO A 432 8.68 38.51 -18.43
CA PRO A 432 7.30 38.69 -17.99
C PRO A 432 6.33 37.82 -18.79
N GLY A 433 5.48 37.06 -18.10
CA GLY A 433 4.60 36.10 -18.75
C GLY A 433 4.11 34.99 -17.83
N ARG A 434 3.43 34.01 -18.41
CA ARG A 434 2.88 32.84 -17.71
C ARG A 434 3.65 31.58 -18.10
N TYR A 435 3.93 30.76 -17.11
CA TYR A 435 4.74 29.56 -17.25
C TYR A 435 4.13 28.39 -16.50
N ARG A 436 4.37 27.19 -17.04
CA ARG A 436 4.22 25.92 -16.34
C ARG A 436 5.57 25.44 -15.88
N VAL A 437 5.71 25.21 -14.58
CA VAL A 437 6.85 24.52 -14.01
C VAL A 437 6.44 23.07 -13.77
N ILE A 438 7.09 22.15 -14.46
CA ILE A 438 6.75 20.72 -14.42
C ILE A 438 7.91 19.98 -13.76
N CYS A 439 7.62 19.20 -12.72
CA CYS A 439 8.53 18.23 -12.13
C CYS A 439 8.08 16.83 -12.50
N ARG A 440 8.99 16.01 -13.03
CA ARG A 440 8.78 14.57 -13.14
C ARG A 440 9.77 13.81 -12.30
N VAL A 441 9.26 12.81 -11.58
CA VAL A 441 10.05 11.86 -10.81
C VAL A 441 9.86 10.50 -11.42
N LYS A 442 10.96 9.83 -11.74
CA LYS A 442 10.96 8.52 -12.39
C LYS A 442 11.88 7.55 -11.66
N ASP A 443 11.37 6.36 -11.39
CA ASP A 443 12.22 5.21 -11.11
C ASP A 443 12.76 4.63 -12.42
N THR A 444 14.08 4.64 -12.59
CA THR A 444 14.72 4.00 -13.74
C THR A 444 14.77 2.50 -13.59
N THR A 445 14.69 2.00 -12.35
CA THR A 445 14.89 0.60 -11.96
C THR A 445 16.25 0.04 -12.42
N GLU A 446 17.21 0.93 -12.68
CA GLU A 446 18.58 0.60 -13.07
C GLU A 446 19.44 0.49 -11.81
N LEU A 447 19.71 -0.75 -11.39
CA LEU A 447 20.53 -1.00 -10.21
C LEU A 447 22.01 -1.05 -10.56
N ARG A 448 22.83 -0.59 -9.61
CA ARG A 448 24.29 -0.54 -9.79
C ARG A 448 24.85 -1.95 -10.00
N GLY A 449 25.51 -2.15 -11.13
CA GLY A 449 26.17 -3.42 -11.47
C GLY A 449 25.28 -4.38 -12.25
N GLU A 450 24.00 -4.05 -12.44
CA GLU A 450 23.11 -4.79 -13.31
C GLU A 450 23.17 -4.25 -14.75
N LYS A 451 23.07 -5.16 -15.71
CA LYS A 451 23.10 -4.80 -17.14
C LYS A 451 21.75 -4.30 -17.65
N PHE A 452 20.66 -4.76 -17.04
CA PHE A 452 19.29 -4.46 -17.43
C PHE A 452 18.57 -3.81 -16.24
N PRO A 453 17.64 -2.87 -16.48
CA PRO A 453 16.75 -2.42 -15.42
C PRO A 453 15.80 -3.55 -15.02
N TRP A 454 15.26 -3.50 -13.80
CA TRP A 454 14.27 -4.49 -13.31
C TRP A 454 12.94 -4.40 -14.07
N VAL A 455 12.64 -3.25 -14.71
CA VAL A 455 11.48 -3.09 -15.59
C VAL A 455 11.94 -2.66 -16.97
N LEU A 456 11.80 -3.56 -17.95
CA LEU A 456 12.04 -3.28 -19.36
C LEU A 456 10.80 -2.73 -20.06
N LYS A 457 9.60 -3.14 -19.62
CA LYS A 457 8.34 -2.78 -20.27
C LYS A 457 7.31 -2.21 -19.28
N ASP A 458 7.23 -0.89 -19.24
CA ASP A 458 6.15 -0.17 -18.54
C ASP A 458 5.13 0.39 -19.54
N GLU A 459 4.09 -0.40 -19.83
CA GLU A 459 3.02 0.00 -20.77
C GLU A 459 2.11 1.09 -20.19
N ARG A 460 1.98 1.15 -18.86
CA ARG A 460 1.06 2.05 -18.17
C ARG A 460 1.73 3.33 -17.69
N GLY A 461 3.06 3.42 -17.79
CA GLY A 461 3.84 4.57 -17.33
C GLY A 461 3.86 4.71 -15.81
N LEU A 462 3.73 3.62 -15.05
CA LEU A 462 3.62 3.61 -13.59
C LEU A 462 4.88 4.13 -12.87
N LEU A 463 6.06 3.95 -13.47
CA LEU A 463 7.33 4.31 -12.85
C LEU A 463 7.57 5.83 -12.75
N GLU A 464 6.75 6.65 -13.42
CA GLU A 464 6.90 8.10 -13.45
C GLU A 464 5.69 8.80 -12.82
N SER A 465 5.90 9.91 -12.12
CA SER A 465 4.85 10.84 -11.66
C SER A 465 5.21 12.28 -11.96
N GLU A 466 4.19 13.14 -11.99
CA GLU A 466 4.31 14.55 -12.32
C GLU A 466 3.70 15.44 -11.23
N ARG A 467 4.30 16.61 -11.03
CA ARG A 467 3.71 17.76 -10.33
C ARG A 467 3.86 18.99 -11.21
N VAL A 468 2.82 19.82 -11.25
CA VAL A 468 2.78 21.02 -12.10
C VAL A 468 2.39 22.23 -11.25
N TRP A 469 3.14 23.31 -11.42
CA TRP A 469 2.85 24.62 -10.86
C TRP A 469 2.69 25.64 -11.98
N TRP A 470 1.73 26.54 -11.81
CA TRP A 470 1.54 27.69 -12.68
C TRP A 470 2.24 28.89 -12.05
N VAL A 471 3.11 29.56 -12.80
CA VAL A 471 3.88 30.72 -12.33
C VAL A 471 3.60 31.91 -13.24
N GLU A 472 3.22 33.04 -12.66
CA GLU A 472 3.07 34.30 -13.38
C GLU A 472 4.19 35.26 -12.99
N VAL A 473 5.01 35.62 -13.96
CA VAL A 473 6.09 36.61 -13.83
C VAL A 473 5.50 37.98 -14.14
N THR A 474 5.41 38.82 -13.12
CA THR A 474 4.82 40.16 -13.27
C THR A 474 5.75 41.08 -14.07
N GLY A 475 5.18 41.84 -15.01
CA GLY A 475 5.90 42.92 -15.70
C GLY A 475 6.35 44.00 -14.72
N ALA A 476 7.46 44.70 -14.99
CA ALA A 476 7.89 45.81 -14.15
C ALA A 476 6.77 46.88 -14.07
N ARG A 477 6.46 47.33 -12.85
CA ARG A 477 5.77 48.60 -12.63
C ARG A 477 6.78 49.73 -12.64
#